data_AF-A0A0J1LVM1-F1
#
_entry.id   AF-A0A0J1LVM1-F1
#
_cell.length_a   1.000
_cell.length_b   1.000
_cell.length_c   1.000
_cell.angle_alpha   90.00
_cell.angle_beta   90.00
_cell.angle_gamma   90.00
#
_symmetry.space_group_name_H-M   'P 1'
#
loop_
_entity.id
_entity.type
_entity.pdbx_description
1 polymer ?
#
loop_
_entity_poly.entity_id
_entity_poly.type
_entity_poly.pdbx_seq_one_letter_code
_entity_poly.pdbx_strand_id
1 'polypeptide(L)' 'MSKTLTAEKFDSAKTFTGLDFIARSLVMMESNGTQLSPEEVAGNMTDEQKEIFLARLDFHRNRNANNK' A
#
# COMPACT_ATOMS: atom_id res chain seq x y z
N MET A 1 -18.28 -6.01 33.70
CA MET A 1 -17.75 -6.56 32.44
C MET A 1 -17.07 -5.43 31.68
N SER A 2 -15.77 -5.20 31.95
CA SER A 2 -15.00 -4.17 31.22
C SER A 2 -14.68 -4.70 29.83
N LYS A 3 -15.22 -4.07 28.80
CA LYS A 3 -15.03 -4.46 27.40
C LYS A 3 -13.68 -3.91 26.95
N THR A 4 -12.62 -4.71 27.07
CA THR A 4 -11.30 -4.36 26.55
C THR A 4 -11.41 -4.22 25.03
N LEU A 5 -11.45 -2.98 24.54
CA LEU A 5 -11.29 -2.67 23.13
C LEU A 5 -9.83 -2.96 22.79
N THR A 6 -9.52 -4.22 22.47
CA THR A 6 -8.27 -4.55 21.78
C THR A 6 -8.31 -3.79 20.46
N ALA A 7 -7.58 -2.67 20.39
CA ALA A 7 -7.35 -1.99 19.12
C ALA A 7 -6.81 -3.04 18.15
N GLU A 8 -7.65 -3.48 17.21
CA GLU A 8 -7.21 -4.40 16.16
C GLU A 8 -6.01 -3.74 15.48
N LYS A 9 -4.85 -4.38 15.62
CA LYS A 9 -3.60 -3.91 15.02
C LYS A 9 -3.90 -3.70 13.55
N PHE A 10 -3.84 -2.45 13.07
CA PHE A 10 -4.11 -2.11 11.69
C PHE A 10 -3.17 -2.94 10.80
N ASP A 11 -3.71 -4.00 10.22
CA ASP A 11 -2.97 -4.92 9.37
C ASP A 11 -3.03 -4.35 7.95
N SER A 12 -2.08 -3.48 7.64
CA SER A 12 -2.01 -2.80 6.35
C SER A 12 -1.83 -3.78 5.18
N ALA A 13 -1.46 -5.03 5.43
CA ALA A 13 -1.31 -6.04 4.39
C ALA A 13 -2.62 -6.77 4.07
N LYS A 14 -3.62 -6.76 4.97
CA LYS A 14 -4.84 -7.59 4.82
C LYS A 14 -6.09 -6.85 4.42
N THR A 15 -6.07 -5.52 4.39
CA THR A 15 -7.23 -4.71 4.02
C THR A 15 -6.95 -3.96 2.73
N PHE A 16 -7.99 -3.78 1.91
CA PHE A 16 -7.89 -2.95 0.70
C PHE A 16 -7.31 -1.55 1.01
N THR A 17 -7.78 -0.92 2.09
CA THR A 17 -7.29 0.40 2.54
C THR A 17 -5.81 0.36 2.91
N GLY A 18 -5.35 -0.72 3.55
CA GLY A 18 -3.94 -0.91 3.85
C GLY A 18 -3.08 -1.02 2.60
N LEU A 19 -3.51 -1.83 1.62
CA LEU A 19 -2.80 -2.00 0.36
C LEU A 19 -2.79 -0.70 -0.47
N ASP A 20 -3.90 0.05 -0.49
CA ASP A 20 -3.96 1.38 -1.11
C ASP A 20 -3.02 2.39 -0.44
N PHE A 21 -2.93 2.35 0.89
CA PHE A 21 -2.00 3.19 1.64
C PHE A 21 -0.54 2.87 1.32
N ILE A 22 -0.18 1.58 1.24
CA ILE A 22 1.17 1.15 0.87
C ILE A 22 1.48 1.62 -0.56
N ALA A 23 0.57 1.40 -1.51
CA ALA A 23 0.72 1.82 -2.90
C ALA A 23 0.93 3.33 -3.03
N ARG A 24 0.10 4.15 -2.37
CA ARG A 24 0.24 5.61 -2.38
C ARG A 24 1.56 6.06 -1.76
N SER A 25 1.96 5.43 -0.65
CA SER A 25 3.20 5.78 0.06
C SER A 25 4.42 5.46 -0.79
N LEU A 26 4.40 4.36 -1.54
CA LEU A 26 5.46 4.00 -2.48
C LEU A 26 5.64 5.08 -3.55
N VAL A 27 4.56 5.54 -4.19
CA VAL A 27 4.63 6.62 -5.19
C VAL A 27 5.19 7.92 -4.60
N MET A 28 4.84 8.25 -3.36
CA MET A 28 5.39 9.42 -2.66
C MET A 28 6.90 9.25 -2.41
N MET A 29 7.34 8.07 -1.97
CA MET A 29 8.75 7.77 -1.76
C MET A 29 9.55 7.84 -3.07
N GLU A 30 9.01 7.29 -4.17
CA GLU A 30 9.58 7.42 -5.52
C GLU A 30 9.74 8.90 -5.92
N SER A 31 8.73 9.73 -5.64
CA SER A 31 8.80 11.17 -5.95
C SER A 31 9.83 11.94 -5.12
N ASN A 32 10.15 11.43 -3.93
CA ASN A 32 11.18 11.99 -3.04
C ASN A 32 12.59 11.47 -3.37
N GLY A 33 12.75 10.66 -4.43
CA GLY A 33 14.04 10.14 -4.87
C GLY A 33 14.44 8.80 -4.25
N THR A 34 13.55 8.16 -3.47
CA THR A 34 13.80 6.82 -2.95
C THR A 34 13.38 5.78 -3.99
N GLN A 35 14.32 4.98 -4.48
CA GLN A 35 14.01 3.82 -5.31
C GLN A 35 13.70 2.60 -4.43
N LEU A 36 12.49 2.06 -4.60
CA LEU A 36 12.03 0.83 -3.96
C LEU A 36 11.41 -0.05 -5.05
N SER A 37 11.76 -1.34 -5.07
CA SER A 37 11.10 -2.28 -5.96
C SER A 37 9.71 -2.60 -5.41
N PRO A 38 8.64 -2.45 -6.22
CA PRO A 38 7.29 -2.88 -5.82
C PRO A 38 7.24 -4.37 -5.44
N GLU A 39 8.08 -5.19 -6.06
CA GLU A 39 8.19 -6.62 -5.79
C GLU A 39 8.77 -6.91 -4.41
N GLU A 40 9.76 -6.13 -3.96
CA GLU A 40 10.30 -6.22 -2.59
C GLU A 40 9.26 -5.81 -1.55
N VAL A 41 8.48 -4.76 -1.82
CA VAL A 41 7.40 -4.30 -0.94
C VAL A 41 6.28 -5.36 -0.85
N ALA A 42 6.01 -6.07 -1.94
CA ALA A 42 4.99 -7.11 -2.00
C ALA A 42 5.46 -8.49 -1.51
N GLY A 43 6.70 -8.65 -1.04
CA GLY A 43 7.30 -9.97 -0.75
C GLY A 43 6.56 -10.84 0.27
N ASN A 44 5.79 -10.23 1.18
CA ASN A 44 4.98 -10.93 2.19
C ASN A 44 3.48 -10.92 1.89
N MET A 45 3.06 -10.42 0.72
CA MET A 45 1.67 -10.39 0.30
C MET A 45 1.27 -11.74 -0.30
N THR A 46 0.00 -12.12 -0.15
CA THR A 46 -0.59 -13.19 -0.97
C THR A 46 -0.72 -12.73 -2.43
N ASP A 47 -0.95 -13.65 -3.36
CA ASP A 47 -1.13 -13.30 -4.78
C ASP A 47 -2.27 -12.30 -5.01
N GLU A 48 -3.40 -12.48 -4.31
CA GLU A 48 -4.55 -11.57 -4.37
C GLU A 48 -4.20 -10.18 -3.81
N GLN A 49 -3.48 -10.11 -2.68
CA GLN A 49 -3.05 -8.85 -2.10
C GLN A 49 -2.06 -8.13 -3.02
N LYS A 50 -1.16 -8.88 -3.67
CA LYS A 50 -0.20 -8.36 -4.64
C LYS A 50 -0.91 -7.80 -5.87
N GLU A 51 -1.93 -8.47 -6.39
CA GLU A 51 -2.74 -7.98 -7.50
C GLU A 51 -3.42 -6.65 -7.15
N ILE A 52 -4.07 -6.57 -5.98
CA ILE A 52 -4.70 -5.33 -5.50
C ILE A 52 -3.65 -4.23 -5.33
N PHE A 53 -2.52 -4.52 -4.67
CA PHE A 53 -1.45 -3.56 -4.45
C PHE A 53 -0.90 -3.00 -5.77
N LEU A 54 -0.60 -3.86 -6.75
CA LEU A 54 -0.07 -3.45 -8.05
C LEU A 54 -1.08 -2.60 -8.84
N ALA A 55 -2.36 -2.97 -8.82
CA ALA A 55 -3.42 -2.19 -9.45
C ALA A 55 -3.55 -0.79 -8.83
N ARG A 56 -3.44 -0.69 -7.50
CA ARG A 56 -3.45 0.62 -6.79
C ARG A 56 -2.18 1.41 -7.06
N LEU A 57 -1.03 0.76 -7.18
CA LEU A 57 0.23 1.41 -7.50
C LEU A 57 0.19 2.07 -8.88
N ASP A 58 -0.28 1.35 -9.89
CA ASP A 58 -0.48 1.89 -11.24
C ASP A 58 -1.43 3.10 -11.24
N PHE A 59 -2.57 2.98 -10.54
CA PHE A 59 -3.51 4.09 -10.37
C PHE A 59 -2.83 5.35 -9.78
N HIS A 60 -2.06 5.21 -8.71
CA HIS A 60 -1.41 6.36 -8.06
C HIS A 60 -0.26 6.93 -8.90
N ARG A 61 0.50 6.10 -9.63
CA ARG A 61 1.54 6.57 -10.57
C ARG A 61 0.93 7.41 -11.68
N ASN A 62 -0.14 6.93 -12.32
CA ASN A 62 -0.86 7.65 -13.37
C ASN A 62 -1.46 8.96 -12.83
N ARG A 63 -2.06 8.91 -11.63
CA ARG A 63 -2.58 10.11 -10.97
C ARG A 63 -1.48 11.14 -10.65
N ASN A 64 -0.32 10.70 -10.16
CA ASN A 64 0.78 11.60 -9.83
C ASN A 64 1.40 12.24 -11.08
N ALA A 65 1.48 11.49 -12.19
CA ALA A 65 1.94 12.03 -13.47
C ALA A 65 1.01 13.14 -14.01
N ASN A 66 -0.31 12.99 -13.85
CA ASN A 66 -1.30 13.98 -14.30
C ASN A 66 -1.40 15.24 -13.42
N ASN A 67 -0.77 15.25 -12.24
CA ASN A 67 -0.78 16.39 -11.31
C ASN A 67 0.53 17.20 -11.32
N LYS A 68 1.48 16.85 -12.19
CA LYS A 68 2.74 17.59 -12.41
C LYS A 68 2.58 18.55 -13.58
#